data_AF-A0A5K1GK26-F1
#
_entry.id   AF-A0A5K1GK26-F1
#
_cell.length_a   1.000
_cell.length_b   1.000
_cell.length_c   1.000
_cell.angle_alpha   90.00
_cell.angle_beta   90.00
_cell.angle_gamma   90.00
#
_symmetry.space_group_name_H-M   'P 1'
#
loop_
_entity.id
_entity.type
_entity.pdbx_description
1 polymer ?
#
loop_
_entity_poly.entity_id
_entity_poly.type
_entity_poly.pdbx_seq_one_letter_code
_entity_poly.pdbx_strand_id
1 'polypeptide(L)' 'MVVKVYGPARAACPQRVMACLLEKGIEFEIVSVDLDSGEQKKPDFLALQ' A
#
# COMPACT_ATOMS: atom_id res chain seq x y z
N MET A 1 -1.95 10.79 12.91
CA MET A 1 -1.40 10.36 11.60
C MET A 1 -1.70 8.88 11.47
N VAL A 2 -2.40 8.48 10.40
CA VAL A 2 -2.78 7.07 10.14
C VAL A 2 -1.75 6.45 9.18
N VAL A 3 -1.45 5.16 9.34
CA VAL A 3 -0.52 4.44 8.46
C VAL A 3 -1.15 4.30 7.07
N LYS A 4 -0.39 4.57 6.01
CA LYS A 4 -0.85 4.38 4.63
C LYS A 4 -0.16 3.19 3.98
N VAL A 5 -0.96 2.25 3.47
CA VAL A 5 -0.48 1.10 2.69
C VAL A 5 -0.68 1.41 1.21
N TYR A 6 0.42 1.66 0.51
CA TYR A 6 0.42 1.93 -0.93
C TYR A 6 0.46 0.64 -1.72
N GLY A 7 -0.60 0.37 -2.47
CA GLY A 7 -0.72 -0.80 -3.33
C GLY A 7 -2.18 -1.26 -3.46
N PRO A 8 -2.51 -2.05 -4.49
CA PRO A 8 -3.86 -2.55 -4.64
C PRO A 8 -4.13 -3.63 -3.58
N ALA A 9 -5.30 -3.57 -2.94
CA ALA A 9 -5.70 -4.50 -1.87
C ALA A 9 -5.73 -5.99 -2.30
N ARG A 10 -5.79 -6.25 -3.62
CA ARG A 10 -5.73 -7.59 -4.22
C ARG A 10 -4.31 -8.15 -4.38
N ALA A 11 -3.27 -7.32 -4.28
CA ALA A 11 -1.89 -7.80 -4.46
C ALA A 11 -1.38 -8.46 -3.19
N ALA A 12 -0.63 -9.55 -3.35
CA ALA A 12 -0.13 -10.35 -2.24
C ALA A 12 0.76 -9.55 -1.27
N CYS A 13 1.60 -8.65 -1.77
CA CYS A 13 2.54 -7.89 -0.92
C CYS A 13 1.80 -6.89 0.01
N PRO A 14 0.93 -5.98 -0.48
CA PRO A 14 0.08 -5.17 0.38
C PRO A 14 -0.76 -5.98 1.37
N GLN A 15 -1.32 -7.12 0.95
CA GLN A 15 -2.12 -7.98 1.83
C GLN A 15 -1.34 -8.50 3.05
N ARG A 16 -0.07 -8.89 2.87
CA ARG A 16 0.77 -9.29 4.01
C ARG A 16 0.95 -8.15 5.02
N VAL A 17 1.17 -6.93 4.53
CA VAL A 17 1.31 -5.75 5.39
C VAL A 17 0.00 -5.46 6.13
N MET A 18 -1.12 -5.46 5.41
CA MET A 18 -2.45 -5.25 6.00
C MET A 18 -2.77 -6.31 7.07
N ALA A 19 -2.46 -7.58 6.83
CA ALA A 19 -2.65 -8.64 7.82
C ALA A 19 -1.87 -8.35 9.12
N CYS A 20 -0.59 -7.97 9.02
CA CYS A 20 0.19 -7.61 10.20
C CYS A 20 -0.36 -6.37 10.93
N LEU A 21 -0.83 -5.35 10.21
CA LEU A 21 -1.41 -4.16 10.82
C LEU A 21 -2.72 -4.48 11.56
N LEU A 22 -3.57 -5.31 10.95
CA LEU A 22 -4.80 -5.83 11.58
C LEU A 22 -4.47 -6.63 12.85
N GLU A 23 -3.53 -7.57 12.79
CA GLU A 23 -3.10 -8.36 13.95
C GLU A 23 -2.53 -7.51 15.09
N LYS A 24 -1.93 -6.36 14.77
CA LYS A 24 -1.41 -5.41 15.76
C LYS A 24 -2.43 -4.36 16.21
N GLY A 25 -3.65 -4.37 15.69
CA GLY A 25 -4.67 -3.36 16.01
C GLY A 25 -4.26 -1.95 15.58
N ILE A 26 -3.46 -1.82 14.52
CA ILE A 26 -3.01 -0.53 14.00
C ILE A 26 -4.00 -0.07 12.92
N GLU A 27 -4.55 1.12 13.06
CA GLU A 27 -5.39 1.74 12.03
C GLU A 27 -4.55 2.11 10.79
N PHE A 28 -5.08 1.79 9.61
CA PHE A 28 -4.44 2.11 8.34
C PHE A 28 -5.45 2.42 7.24
N GLU A 29 -4.98 3.16 6.25
CA GLU A 29 -5.69 3.45 5.00
C GLU A 29 -4.97 2.77 3.83
N ILE A 30 -5.76 2.36 2.84
CA ILE A 30 -5.23 1.79 1.60
C ILE A 30 -5.21 2.88 0.54
N VAL A 31 -4.03 3.14 -0.02
CA VAL A 31 -3.87 4.00 -1.20
C VAL A 31 -3.66 3.07 -2.39
N SER A 32 -4.68 2.96 -3.24
CA SER A 32 -4.60 2.09 -4.43
C SER A 32 -3.50 2.59 -5.37
N VAL A 33 -2.75 1.64 -5.95
CA VAL A 33 -1.72 1.89 -6.96
C VAL A 33 -2.00 0.95 -8.14
N ASP A 34 -2.20 1.51 -9.32
CA ASP A 34 -2.44 0.75 -10.54
C ASP A 34 -1.13 0.16 -11.07
N LEU A 35 -0.90 -1.10 -10.70
CA LEU A 35 0.28 -1.86 -11.12
C LEU A 35 0.28 -2.21 -12.61
N ASP A 36 -0.90 -2.33 -13.22
CA ASP A 36 -1.06 -2.68 -14.63
C ASP A 36 -0.67 -1.48 -15.52
N SER A 37 -0.94 -0.26 -15.07
CA SER A 37 -0.46 0.98 -15.72
C SER A 37 1.00 1.32 -15.43
N GLY A 38 1.65 0.62 -14.49
CA GLY A 38 3.00 0.93 -14.04
C GLY A 38 3.11 2.15 -13.12
N GLU A 39 2.04 2.53 -12.41
CA GLU A 39 2.00 3.69 -11.51
C GLU A 39 3.11 3.66 -10.46
N GLN A 40 3.47 2.47 -9.96
CA GLN A 40 4.56 2.24 -9.01
C GLN A 40 5.95 2.62 -9.53
N LYS A 41 6.08 2.97 -10.81
CA LYS A 41 7.33 3.41 -11.45
C LYS A 41 7.34 4.91 -11.75
N LYS A 42 6.23 5.62 -11.53
CA LYS A 42 6.15 7.06 -11.80
C LYS A 42 6.99 7.82 -10.77
N PRO A 43 7.62 8.95 -11.15
CA PRO A 43 8.44 9.76 -10.24
C PRO A 43 7.73 10.12 -8.93
N ASP A 44 6.44 10.47 -9.00
CA ASP A 44 5.64 10.83 -7.82
C ASP A 44 5.51 9.67 -6.83
N PHE A 45 5.43 8.43 -7.31
CA PHE A 45 5.39 7.24 -6.46
C PHE A 45 6.77 6.91 -5.90
N LEU A 46 7.82 7.00 -6.73
CA LEU A 46 9.19 6.72 -6.31
C LEU A 46 9.68 7.70 -5.23
N ALA A 47 9.16 8.93 -5.21
CA ALA A 47 9.44 9.91 -4.17
C ALA A 47 8.88 9.55 -2.78
N LEU A 48 8.04 8.51 -2.67
CA LEU A 48 7.47 8.02 -1.41
C LEU A 48 8.35 6.97 -0.70
N GLN A 49 9.43 6.51 -1.34
CA GLN A 49 10.35 5.49 -0.79
C GLN A 49 11.40 6.10 0.14
#